data_AF-A0A7W7F7F2-F1
#
_entry.id   AF-A0A7W7F7F2-F1
#
_cell.length_a   1.000
_cell.length_b   1.000
_cell.length_c   1.000
_cell.angle_alpha   90.00
_cell.angle_beta   90.00
_cell.angle_gamma   90.00
#
_symmetry.space_group_name_H-M   'P 1'
#
loop_
_entity.id
_entity.type
_entity.pdbx_description
1 polymer ?
#
loop_
_entity_poly.entity_id
_entity_poly.type
_entity_poly.pdbx_seq_one_letter_code
_entity_poly.pdbx_strand_id
1 'polypeptide(L)' 'MNDPAKRRWLLLNAMRVGGIILMVVGLLIWRKGIGGYQDELVGKILFVFGLFEAMILPALLRRAWRSKDSV' A
#
# COMPACT_ATOMS: atom_id res chain seq x y z
N MET A 1 8.63 17.50 -20.06
CA MET A 1 9.52 17.15 -18.93
C MET A 1 9.07 15.80 -18.34
N ASN A 2 9.31 14.70 -19.04
CA ASN A 2 8.95 13.34 -18.59
C ASN A 2 10.17 12.70 -17.95
N ASP A 3 10.44 13.11 -16.72
CA ASP A 3 11.59 12.61 -15.97
C ASP A 3 11.23 11.23 -15.38
N PRO A 4 11.79 10.12 -15.88
CA PRO A 4 11.43 8.78 -15.43
C PRO A 4 11.65 8.60 -13.92
N ALA A 5 12.60 9.34 -13.33
CA ALA A 5 12.83 9.39 -11.89
C ALA A 5 11.63 9.95 -11.11
N LYS A 6 11.00 11.03 -11.60
CA LYS A 6 9.80 11.63 -10.97
C LYS A 6 8.60 10.69 -11.02
N ARG A 7 8.39 10.00 -12.15
CA ARG A 7 7.30 9.03 -12.30
C ARG A 7 7.49 7.83 -11.36
N ARG A 8 8.72 7.30 -11.26
CA ARG A 8 9.10 6.22 -10.33
C ARG A 8 8.82 6.62 -8.87
N TRP A 9 9.24 7.83 -8.49
CA TRP A 9 8.99 8.38 -7.15
C TRP A 9 7.49 8.52 -6.86
N LEU A 10 6.72 9.07 -7.80
CA LEU A 10 5.28 9.26 -7.63
C LEU A 10 4.56 7.91 -7.44
N LEU A 11 4.92 6.89 -8.24
CA LEU A 11 4.34 5.56 -8.14
C LEU A 11 4.60 4.92 -6.76
N LEU A 12 5.84 4.99 -6.26
CA LEU A 12 6.19 4.42 -4.97
C LEU A 12 5.45 5.09 -3.82
N ASN A 13 5.28 6.41 -3.87
CA ASN A 13 4.54 7.14 -2.85
C ASN A 13 3.04 6.85 -2.94
N ALA A 14 2.47 6.80 -4.15
CA ALA A 14 1.06 6.45 -4.34
C ALA A 14 0.73 5.07 -3.76
N MET A 15 1.61 4.08 -3.95
CA MET A 15 1.41 2.74 -3.38
C MET A 15 1.53 2.71 -1.86
N ARG A 16 2.49 3.45 -1.29
CA ARG A 16 2.61 3.58 0.17
C ARG A 16 1.36 4.21 0.76
N VAL A 17 0.89 5.31 0.17
CA VAL A 17 -0.30 6.02 0.63
C VAL A 17 -1.54 5.14 0.46
N GLY A 18 -1.68 4.44 -0.67
CA GLY A 18 -2.76 3.48 -0.90
C GLY A 18 -2.80 2.37 0.14
N GLY A 19 -1.67 1.73 0.41
CA GLY A 19 -1.57 0.69 1.44
C GLY A 19 -1.86 1.23 2.85
N ILE A 20 -1.40 2.44 3.19
CA ILE A 20 -1.72 3.09 4.47
C ILE A 20 -3.22 3.37 4.58
N ILE A 21 -3.87 3.84 3.52
CA ILE A 21 -5.33 4.07 3.50
C ILE A 21 -6.06 2.74 3.74
N LEU A 22 -5.68 1.68 3.02
CA LEU A 22 -6.24 0.33 3.21
C LEU A 22 -6.06 -0.16 4.65
N MET A 23 -4.87 0.05 5.22
CA MET A 23 -4.55 -0.32 6.59
C MET A 23 -5.45 0.43 7.58
N VAL A 24 -5.60 1.75 7.43
CA VAL A 24 -6.46 2.57 8.28
C VAL A 24 -7.93 2.16 8.15
N VAL A 25 -8.41 1.90 6.94
CA VAL A 25 -9.79 1.42 6.72
C VAL A 25 -10.02 0.07 7.41
N GLY A 26 -9.09 -0.88 7.26
CA GLY A 26 -9.16 -2.16 7.97
C GLY A 26 -9.16 -2.00 9.49
N LEU A 27 -8.32 -1.11 10.02
CA LEU A 27 -8.27 -0.79 11.44
C LEU A 27 -9.60 -0.19 11.94
N LEU A 28 -10.20 0.71 11.17
CA LEU A 28 -11.48 1.32 11.50
C LEU A 28 -12.61 0.28 11.51
N ILE A 29 -12.67 -0.60 10.51
CA ILE A 29 -13.64 -1.71 10.47
C ILE A 29 -13.45 -2.63 11.68
N TRP A 30 -12.20 -2.95 12.04
CA TRP A 30 -11.90 -3.84 13.17
C TRP A 30 -12.28 -3.22 14.53
N ARG A 31 -11.92 -1.95 14.77
CA ARG A 31 -12.00 -1.33 16.10
C ARG A 31 -13.29 -0.57 16.36
N LYS A 32 -13.82 0.12 15.35
CA LYS A 32 -14.91 1.09 15.50
C LYS A 32 -16.16 0.71 14.68
N GLY A 33 -15.98 -0.07 13.63
CA GLY A 33 -16.98 -0.25 12.59
C GLY A 33 -17.13 1.03 11.74
N ILE A 34 -17.56 0.86 10.49
CA ILE A 34 -17.85 1.98 9.58
C ILE A 34 -19.28 1.82 9.09
N GLY A 35 -20.14 2.83 9.30
CA GLY A 35 -21.51 2.82 8.76
C GLY A 35 -22.41 1.69 9.27
N GLY A 36 -22.14 1.16 10.47
CA GLY A 36 -22.86 0.01 11.04
C GLY A 36 -22.29 -1.35 10.64
N TYR A 37 -21.27 -1.39 9.79
CA TYR A 37 -20.54 -2.62 9.47
C TYR A 37 -19.29 -2.75 10.36
N GLN A 38 -19.29 -3.74 11.23
CA GLN A 38 -18.16 -4.11 12.07
C GLN A 38 -17.93 -5.62 11.95
N ASP A 39 -16.84 -5.98 11.28
CA ASP A 39 -16.41 -7.36 11.10
C ASP A 39 -14.92 -7.46 11.43
N GLU A 40 -14.61 -8.21 12.48
CA GLU A 40 -13.26 -8.35 12.98
C GLU A 40 -12.35 -9.12 12.00
N LEU A 41 -12.87 -10.12 11.30
CA LEU A 41 -12.08 -10.89 10.35
C LEU A 41 -11.73 -10.03 9.14
N VAL A 42 -12.72 -9.35 8.57
CA VAL A 42 -12.52 -8.46 7.41
C VAL A 42 -11.60 -7.29 7.78
N GLY A 43 -11.81 -6.67 8.94
CA GLY A 43 -10.95 -5.59 9.43
C GLY A 43 -9.49 -6.02 9.61
N LYS A 44 -9.25 -7.21 10.20
CA LYS A 44 -7.89 -7.76 10.35
C LYS A 44 -7.24 -8.08 9.00
N ILE A 45 -7.98 -8.71 8.08
CA ILE A 45 -7.46 -9.03 6.74
C ILE A 45 -7.07 -7.75 5.99
N LEU A 46 -7.96 -6.75 5.96
CA LEU A 46 -7.69 -5.47 5.31
C LEU A 46 -6.51 -4.72 5.95
N PHE A 47 -6.41 -4.75 7.29
CA PHE A 47 -5.30 -4.16 8.01
C PHE A 47 -3.96 -4.81 7.61
N VAL A 48 -3.88 -6.14 7.69
CA VAL A 48 -2.66 -6.89 7.35
C VAL A 48 -2.32 -6.74 5.86
N PHE A 49 -3.32 -6.76 4.98
CA PHE A 49 -3.12 -6.57 3.55
C PHE A 49 -2.62 -5.17 3.22
N GLY A 50 -3.22 -4.12 3.80
CA GLY A 50 -2.75 -2.74 3.62
C GLY A 50 -1.33 -2.53 4.15
N LEU A 51 -0.99 -3.15 5.28
CA LEU A 51 0.37 -3.15 5.81
C LEU A 51 1.36 -3.84 4.86
N PHE A 52 0.99 -5.02 4.35
CA PHE A 52 1.78 -5.76 3.37
C PHE A 52 1.98 -4.94 2.09
N GLU A 53 0.92 -4.33 1.55
CA GLU A 53 0.98 -3.51 0.35
C GLU A 53 1.85 -2.26 0.53
N ALA A 54 1.71 -1.55 1.66
CA ALA A 54 2.48 -0.34 1.95
C ALA A 54 3.99 -0.61 2.08
N MET A 55 4.39 -1.83 2.46
CA MET A 55 5.79 -2.18 2.71
C MET A 55 6.41 -3.02 1.58
N ILE A 56 5.74 -4.10 1.17
CA ILE A 56 6.31 -5.14 0.30
C ILE A 56 6.26 -4.72 -1.16
N LEU A 57 5.10 -4.28 -1.68
CA LEU A 57 5.00 -3.88 -3.08
C LEU A 57 6.01 -2.77 -3.47
N PRO A 58 6.18 -1.67 -2.72
CA PRO A 58 7.19 -0.66 -3.04
C PRO A 58 8.64 -1.14 -2.81
N ALA A 59 8.87 -2.18 -2.00
CA ALA A 59 10.19 -2.82 -1.91
C ALA A 59 10.49 -3.67 -3.16
N LEU A 60 9.51 -4.45 -3.63
CA LEU A 60 9.62 -5.26 -4.84
C LEU A 60 9.81 -4.40 -6.09
N LEU A 61 9.05 -3.31 -6.25
CA LEU A 61 9.20 -2.39 -7.36
C LEU A 61 10.56 -1.70 -7.39
N ARG A 62 11.06 -1.25 -6.23
CA ARG A 62 12.42 -0.71 -6.13
C ARG A 62 13.47 -1.74 -6.57
N ARG A 63 13.33 -3.00 -6.16
CA ARG A 63 14.23 -4.09 -6.56
C ARG A 63 14.16 -4.36 -8.07
N ALA A 64 12.95 -4.40 -8.63
CA ALA A 64 12.72 -4.65 -10.05
C ALA A 64 13.32 -3.56 -10.95
N TRP A 65 13.23 -2.29 -10.55
CA TRP A 65 13.84 -1.19 -11.32
C TRP A 65 15.36 -1.22 -11.26
N ARG A 66 15.94 -1.61 -10.12
CA ARG A 66 17.39 -1.79 -9.99
C ARG A 66 17.95 -2.89 -10.89
N SER A 67 17.12 -3.89 -11.23
CA SER A 67 17.49 -4.99 -12.14
C SER A 67 17.36 -4.61 -13.62
N LYS A 68 16.57 -3.58 -13.96
CA LYS A 68 16.38 -3.13 -15.34
C LYS A 68 17.42 -2.11 -15.79
N ASP A 69 18.05 -1.41 -14.85
CA ASP A 69 19.12 -0.45 -15.17
C ASP A 69 20.49 -1.16 -15.44
N SER A 70 20.55 -2.51 -15.39
CA SER A 70 21.77 -3.31 -15.57
C SER A 70 21.79 -4.22 -16.82
N VAL A 71 20.89 -4.00 -17.79
CA VAL A 71 20.86 -4.73 -19.08
C VAL A 71 20.72 -3.75 -20.23
#